data_AF-A0A7X0H1P9-F1
#
_entry.id   AF-A0A7X0H1P9-F1
#
_cell.length_a   1.000
_cell.length_b   1.000
_cell.length_c   1.000
_cell.angle_alpha   90.00
_cell.angle_beta   90.00
_cell.angle_gamma   90.00
#
_symmetry.space_group_name_H-M   'P 1'
#
loop_
_entity.id
_entity.type
_entity.pdbx_description
1 polymer ?
#
loop_
_entity_poly.entity_id
_entity_poly.type
_entity_poly.pdbx_seq_one_letter_code
_entity_poly.pdbx_strand_id
1 'polypeptide(L)'
;MATAIQNVMKLGCAAALLASTPALARPQASGSFQVTATVPMACWVNHSVHADALGNSPGLVTEGCNSASGYLVSAQYRPLAQTERARLLYGDSTVELSALGMQEVHREYGPRIQQITYRFDQVSLEAPLTLSLTIQPI
;
A
#
# COMPACT_ATOMS: atom_id res chain seq x y z
N MET A 1 -109.89 34.59 10.85
CA MET A 1 -108.49 35.05 10.92
C MET A 1 -107.68 34.11 10.05
N ALA A 2 -107.11 34.64 8.97
CA ALA A 2 -106.34 33.89 7.99
C ALA A 2 -104.85 33.98 8.35
N THR A 3 -104.14 32.86 8.22
CA THR A 3 -102.72 32.84 7.86
C THR A 3 -102.35 31.48 7.27
N ALA A 4 -101.86 31.53 6.03
CA ALA A 4 -101.29 30.43 5.26
C ALA A 4 -99.77 30.33 5.49
N ILE A 5 -99.13 29.42 4.73
CA ILE A 5 -97.70 29.31 4.29
C ILE A 5 -97.14 27.93 4.72
N GLN A 6 -97.18 26.89 3.87
CA GLN A 6 -96.34 26.54 2.69
C GLN A 6 -94.92 26.00 3.01
N ASN A 7 -94.72 24.75 2.56
CA ASN A 7 -93.50 23.96 2.31
C ASN A 7 -92.22 24.73 2.00
N VAL A 8 -91.05 24.22 2.44
CA VAL A 8 -89.88 24.00 1.55
C VAL A 8 -88.97 22.89 2.13
N MET A 9 -88.84 21.79 1.38
CA MET A 9 -87.78 20.77 1.51
C MET A 9 -86.49 21.34 0.90
N LYS A 10 -85.39 21.40 1.67
CA LYS A 10 -84.07 21.81 1.16
C LYS A 10 -83.11 20.62 1.19
N LEU A 11 -82.87 20.05 0.02
CA LEU A 11 -81.72 19.20 -0.28
C LEU A 11 -80.45 20.08 -0.16
N GLY A 12 -79.57 19.79 0.78
CA GLY A 12 -78.28 20.44 0.93
C GLY A 12 -77.15 19.56 0.41
N CYS A 13 -76.53 19.96 -0.70
CA CYS A 13 -75.25 19.43 -1.17
C CYS A 13 -74.16 19.69 -0.12
N ALA A 14 -73.68 18.66 0.57
CA ALA A 14 -72.45 18.73 1.35
C ALA A 14 -71.27 18.45 0.40
N ALA A 15 -70.53 19.50 0.06
CA ALA A 15 -69.29 19.42 -0.69
C ALA A 15 -68.25 18.61 0.11
N ALA A 16 -67.77 17.52 -0.46
CA ALA A 16 -66.62 16.78 0.06
C ALA A 16 -65.36 17.64 -0.15
N LEU A 17 -64.93 18.34 0.90
CA LEU A 17 -63.61 18.96 0.97
C LEU A 17 -62.57 17.84 0.97
N LEU A 18 -62.00 17.55 -0.20
CA LEU A 18 -60.74 16.81 -0.32
C LEU A 18 -59.65 17.66 0.32
N ALA A 19 -59.39 17.43 1.61
CA ALA A 19 -58.28 18.06 2.30
C ALA A 19 -56.97 17.50 1.75
N SER A 20 -56.31 18.26 0.87
CA SER A 20 -54.93 18.01 0.45
C SER A 20 -54.01 18.23 1.66
N THR A 21 -53.59 17.15 2.32
CA THR A 21 -52.56 17.22 3.35
C THR A 21 -51.22 17.50 2.67
N PRO A 22 -50.46 18.53 3.11
CA PRO A 22 -49.13 18.76 2.57
C PRO A 22 -48.22 17.59 2.96
N ALA A 23 -47.53 17.00 1.99
CA ALA A 23 -46.44 16.07 2.26
C ALA A 23 -45.27 16.87 2.85
N LEU A 24 -45.15 16.89 4.18
CA LEU A 24 -44.01 17.47 4.87
C LEU A 24 -42.78 16.59 4.59
N ALA A 25 -41.80 17.12 3.86
CA ALA A 25 -40.49 16.49 3.74
C ALA A 25 -39.86 16.41 5.14
N ARG A 26 -39.62 15.18 5.60
CA ARG A 26 -39.01 14.92 6.91
C ARG A 26 -37.60 15.53 6.90
N PRO A 27 -37.14 16.20 7.97
CA PRO A 27 -35.76 16.68 8.04
C PRO A 27 -34.83 15.50 7.76
N GLN A 28 -34.01 15.62 6.71
CA GLN A 28 -33.03 14.59 6.40
C GLN A 28 -32.07 14.50 7.60
N ALA A 29 -32.13 13.39 8.32
CA ALA A 29 -31.28 13.18 9.48
C ALA A 29 -29.82 13.14 9.01
N SER A 30 -29.07 14.20 9.30
CA SER A 30 -27.63 14.25 9.10
C SER A 30 -26.92 13.84 10.39
N GLY A 31 -26.18 12.74 10.36
CA GLY A 31 -25.25 12.36 11.42
C GLY A 31 -23.83 12.47 10.90
N SER A 32 -22.90 12.96 11.72
CA SER A 32 -21.47 12.88 11.45
C SER A 32 -20.88 11.69 12.18
N PHE A 33 -19.91 11.04 11.56
CA PHE A 33 -19.07 10.03 12.20
C PHE A 33 -17.62 10.26 11.76
N GLN A 34 -16.70 9.95 12.66
CA GLN A 34 -15.27 10.00 12.37
C GLN A 34 -14.77 8.59 12.14
N VAL A 35 -14.01 8.41 11.05
CA VAL A 35 -13.33 7.17 10.73
C VAL A 35 -11.83 7.39 10.89
N THR A 36 -11.17 6.51 11.63
CA THR A 36 -9.72 6.51 11.81
C THR A 36 -9.18 5.15 11.37
N ALA A 37 -8.06 5.17 10.64
CA ALA A 37 -7.31 3.98 10.29
C ALA A 37 -5.83 4.19 10.65
N THR A 38 -5.19 3.15 11.17
CA THR A 38 -3.74 3.14 11.44
C THR A 38 -3.10 2.14 10.51
N VAL A 39 -2.16 2.62 9.69
CA VAL A 39 -1.38 1.75 8.79
C VAL A 39 -0.13 1.30 9.54
N PRO A 40 0.06 0.00 9.81
CA PRO A 40 1.29 -0.48 10.41
C PRO A 40 2.47 -0.34 9.44
N MET A 41 3.67 -0.24 10.00
CA MET A 41 4.89 -0.28 9.20
C MET A 41 5.04 -1.67 8.56
N ALA A 42 5.33 -1.68 7.27
CA ALA A 42 5.52 -2.89 6.48
C ALA A 42 6.70 -2.68 5.52
N CYS A 43 7.73 -3.52 5.68
CA CYS A 43 8.92 -3.51 4.84
C CYS A 43 9.29 -4.95 4.47
N TRP A 44 9.67 -5.17 3.21
CA TRP A 44 9.87 -6.50 2.67
C TRP A 44 10.81 -6.47 1.46
N VAL A 45 11.53 -7.57 1.27
CA VAL A 45 12.37 -7.80 0.11
C VAL A 45 12.10 -9.21 -0.41
N ASN A 46 11.88 -9.33 -1.71
CA ASN A 46 11.62 -10.59 -2.38
C ASN A 46 12.58 -10.75 -3.55
N HIS A 47 13.35 -11.83 -3.54
CA HIS A 47 14.27 -12.19 -4.61
C HIS A 47 13.60 -13.20 -5.56
N SER A 48 13.48 -12.83 -6.84
CA SER A 48 12.90 -13.71 -7.87
C SER A 48 13.77 -14.94 -8.16
N VAL A 49 15.07 -14.86 -7.86
CA VAL A 49 16.07 -15.92 -8.03
C VAL A 49 17.06 -15.81 -6.86
N HIS A 50 17.53 -16.93 -6.31
CA HIS A 50 18.65 -16.88 -5.36
C HIS A 50 19.86 -16.24 -6.05
N ALA A 51 20.39 -15.17 -5.46
CA ALA A 51 21.51 -14.43 -6.02
C ALA A 51 22.81 -15.23 -5.84
N ASP A 52 23.11 -16.07 -6.83
CA ASP A 52 24.34 -16.86 -6.93
C ASP A 52 25.41 -16.09 -7.72
N ALA A 53 26.54 -15.81 -7.08
CA ALA A 53 27.65 -15.09 -7.70
C ALA A 53 28.35 -15.85 -8.82
N LEU A 54 28.25 -17.19 -8.84
CA LEU A 54 28.78 -17.99 -9.93
C LEU A 54 27.81 -18.04 -11.13
N GLY A 55 26.54 -17.71 -10.90
CA GLY A 55 25.54 -17.54 -11.94
C GLY A 55 25.77 -16.21 -12.66
N ASN A 56 26.23 -16.26 -13.91
CA ASN A 56 26.51 -15.06 -14.70
C ASN A 56 25.24 -14.34 -15.21
N SER A 57 24.06 -14.62 -14.61
CA SER A 57 22.78 -14.06 -15.04
C SER A 57 22.37 -12.91 -14.13
N PRO A 58 21.92 -11.77 -14.70
CA PRO A 58 21.20 -10.77 -13.95
C PRO A 58 19.95 -11.39 -13.29
N GLY A 59 19.60 -10.88 -12.12
CA GLY A 59 18.38 -11.20 -11.41
C GLY A 59 17.59 -9.94 -11.03
N LEU A 60 16.39 -10.16 -10.50
CA LEU A 60 15.48 -9.10 -10.09
C LEU A 60 15.10 -9.28 -8.62
N VAL A 61 15.13 -8.17 -7.88
CA VAL A 61 14.68 -8.08 -6.50
C VAL A 61 13.57 -7.06 -6.44
N THR A 62 12.47 -7.40 -5.79
CA THR A 62 11.44 -6.42 -5.45
C THR A 62 11.60 -6.04 -3.98
N GLU A 63 11.81 -4.76 -3.73
CA GLU A 63 11.94 -4.19 -2.40
C GLU A 63 10.83 -3.17 -2.17
N GLY A 64 10.39 -3.07 -0.91
CA GLY A 64 9.45 -2.03 -0.55
C GLY A 64 9.37 -1.79 0.95
N CYS A 65 9.12 -0.54 1.33
CA CYS A 65 8.92 -0.14 2.71
C CYS A 65 8.08 1.14 2.75
N ASN A 66 7.13 1.21 3.69
CA ASN A 66 6.28 2.39 3.90
C ASN A 66 6.81 3.35 4.97
N SER A 67 8.08 3.23 5.40
CA SER A 67 8.71 4.20 6.30
C SER A 67 8.82 5.57 5.63
N ALA A 68 8.43 6.62 6.36
CA ALA A 68 8.53 7.99 5.88
C ALA A 68 9.97 8.48 5.70
N SER A 69 10.92 7.94 6.47
CA SER A 69 12.34 8.28 6.36
C SER A 69 13.07 7.48 5.27
N GLY A 70 12.47 6.38 4.82
CA GLY A 70 13.07 5.43 3.89
C GLY A 70 13.62 4.18 4.58
N TYR A 71 14.54 3.49 3.90
CA TYR A 71 15.01 2.18 4.33
C TYR A 71 16.40 1.85 3.79
N LEU A 72 17.01 0.85 4.43
CA LEU A 72 18.29 0.26 4.07
C LEU A 72 18.11 -1.16 3.59
N VAL A 73 18.89 -1.53 2.58
CA VAL A 73 19.03 -2.91 2.11
C VAL A 73 20.43 -3.38 2.40
N SER A 74 20.54 -4.46 3.15
CA SER A 74 21.80 -5.11 3.47
C SER A 74 21.84 -6.50 2.86
N ALA A 75 22.98 -6.83 2.27
CA ALA A 75 23.33 -8.16 1.84
C ALA A 75 24.02 -8.92 2.98
N GLN A 76 23.64 -10.18 3.15
CA GLN A 76 24.29 -11.16 4.04
C GLN A 76 24.71 -12.38 3.22
N TYR A 77 25.94 -12.83 3.45
CA TYR A 77 26.59 -13.91 2.72
C TYR A 77 27.68 -14.54 3.60
N ARG A 78 28.24 -15.67 3.17
CA ARG A 78 29.39 -16.24 3.88
C ARG A 78 30.57 -15.26 3.85
N PRO A 79 31.41 -15.19 4.89
CA PRO A 79 32.67 -14.47 4.83
C PRO A 79 33.51 -14.89 3.61
N LEU A 80 34.24 -13.93 3.04
CA LEU A 80 35.14 -14.17 1.90
C LEU A 80 36.55 -14.44 2.41
N ALA A 81 37.25 -15.39 1.78
CA ALA A 81 38.68 -15.58 2.03
C ALA A 81 39.49 -14.40 1.49
N GLN A 82 40.75 -14.25 1.91
CA GLN A 82 41.61 -13.13 1.49
C GLN A 82 41.88 -13.09 -0.03
N THR A 83 41.77 -14.25 -0.68
CA THR A 83 41.93 -14.45 -2.13
C THR A 83 40.62 -14.23 -2.89
N GLU A 84 39.49 -14.20 -2.20
CA GLU A 84 38.17 -14.12 -2.81
C GLU A 84 37.72 -12.67 -2.99
N ARG A 85 37.07 -12.39 -4.12
CA ARG A 85 36.49 -11.09 -4.45
C ARG A 85 35.22 -11.28 -5.26
N ALA A 86 34.25 -10.41 -5.03
CA ALA A 86 33.05 -10.33 -5.83
C ALA A 86 32.52 -8.89 -5.79
N ARG A 87 32.19 -8.35 -6.96
CA ARG A 87 31.53 -7.05 -7.10
C ARG A 87 30.06 -7.27 -7.39
N LEU A 88 29.20 -6.68 -6.58
CA LEU A 88 27.76 -6.66 -6.79
C LEU A 88 27.36 -5.34 -7.44
N LEU A 89 26.63 -5.44 -8.55
CA LEU A 89 25.83 -4.35 -9.08
C LEU A 89 24.41 -4.54 -8.57
N TYR A 90 23.86 -3.53 -7.90
CA TYR A 90 22.52 -3.54 -7.33
C TYR A 90 21.82 -2.22 -7.67
N GLY A 91 20.98 -2.25 -8.71
CA GLY A 91 20.43 -1.04 -9.33
C GLY A 91 21.55 -0.18 -9.88
N ASP A 92 21.60 1.08 -9.44
CA ASP A 92 22.66 2.02 -9.81
C ASP A 92 23.89 1.94 -8.89
N SER A 93 23.85 1.10 -7.86
CA SER A 93 24.93 0.95 -6.87
C SER A 93 25.92 -0.12 -7.29
N THR A 94 27.21 0.19 -7.18
CA THR A 94 28.31 -0.77 -7.36
C THR A 94 29.01 -0.97 -6.03
N VAL A 95 29.07 -2.23 -5.56
CA VAL A 95 29.55 -2.56 -4.22
C VAL A 95 30.56 -3.70 -4.30
N GLU A 96 31.77 -3.46 -3.80
CA GLU A 96 32.72 -4.54 -3.52
C GLU A 96 32.30 -5.25 -2.24
N LEU A 97 32.09 -6.56 -2.31
CA LEU A 97 31.68 -7.32 -1.14
C LEU A 97 32.81 -7.36 -0.11
N SER A 98 32.47 -7.04 1.13
CA SER A 98 33.41 -7.06 2.25
C SER A 98 33.74 -8.49 2.67
N ALA A 99 34.92 -8.69 3.24
CA ALA A 99 35.30 -10.01 3.77
C ALA A 99 34.44 -10.45 4.97
N LEU A 100 33.65 -9.54 5.56
CA LEU A 100 32.88 -9.78 6.78
C LEU A 100 31.57 -10.56 6.53
N GLY A 101 31.15 -10.72 5.28
CA GLY A 101 29.90 -11.42 4.96
C GLY A 101 28.63 -10.57 5.13
N MET A 102 28.77 -9.28 5.40
CA MET A 102 27.64 -8.34 5.46
C MET A 102 28.02 -6.98 4.88
N GLN A 103 27.09 -6.38 4.14
CA GLN A 103 27.34 -5.09 3.47
C GLN A 103 26.01 -4.37 3.17
N GLU A 104 25.96 -3.05 3.42
CA GLU A 104 24.89 -2.19 2.89
C GLU A 104 25.05 -2.08 1.38
N VAL A 105 23.99 -2.40 0.63
CA VAL A 105 24.01 -2.42 -0.84
C VAL A 105 23.10 -1.38 -1.48
N HIS A 106 22.09 -0.92 -0.75
CA HIS A 106 21.17 0.08 -1.24
C HIS A 106 20.54 0.87 -0.09
N ARG A 107 20.19 2.13 -0.37
CA ARG A 107 19.49 3.04 0.54
C ARG A 107 18.47 3.83 -0.25
N GLU A 108 17.25 3.84 0.25
CA GLU A 108 16.16 4.62 -0.32
C GLU A 108 15.72 5.70 0.67
N TYR A 109 15.28 6.83 0.14
CA TYR A 109 14.77 7.96 0.93
C TYR A 109 13.26 8.09 0.72
N GLY A 110 12.51 7.92 1.81
CA GLY A 110 11.06 7.91 1.79
C GLY A 110 10.41 6.58 1.42
N PRO A 111 9.07 6.52 1.42
CA PRO A 111 8.34 5.29 1.17
C PRO A 111 8.39 4.95 -0.33
N ARG A 112 8.79 3.72 -0.65
CA ARG A 112 8.91 3.27 -2.04
C ARG A 112 8.66 1.77 -2.15
N ILE A 113 8.17 1.36 -3.32
CA ILE A 113 8.18 -0.03 -3.80
C ILE A 113 8.83 0.00 -5.18
N GLN A 114 9.85 -0.83 -5.39
CA GLN A 114 10.57 -0.85 -6.65
C GLN A 114 11.17 -2.22 -6.95
N GLN A 115 11.50 -2.40 -8.23
CA GLN A 115 12.20 -3.57 -8.71
C GLN A 115 13.62 -3.17 -9.09
N ILE A 116 14.59 -3.81 -8.45
CA ILE A 116 16.01 -3.57 -8.63
C ILE A 116 16.61 -4.75 -9.41
N THR A 117 17.37 -4.42 -10.45
CA THR A 117 18.19 -5.43 -11.15
C THR A 117 19.49 -5.60 -10.38
N TYR A 118 19.92 -6.84 -10.19
CA TYR A 118 21.25 -7.12 -9.64
C TYR A 118 22.03 -8.06 -10.55
N ARG A 119 23.36 -7.96 -10.51
CA ARG A 119 24.26 -8.96 -11.09
C ARG A 119 25.61 -8.92 -10.40
N PHE A 120 26.38 -9.99 -10.56
CA PHE A 120 27.76 -10.02 -10.10
C PHE A 120 28.71 -9.79 -11.25
N ASP A 121 29.70 -8.93 -11.03
CA ASP A 121 30.82 -8.69 -11.92
C ASP A 121 32.13 -9.03 -11.17
N GLN A 122 33.22 -9.27 -11.92
CA GLN A 122 34.57 -9.48 -11.35
C GLN A 122 34.62 -10.51 -10.21
N VAL A 123 34.03 -11.68 -10.44
CA VAL A 123 33.91 -12.76 -9.45
C VAL A 123 35.15 -13.65 -9.48
N SER A 124 35.82 -13.76 -8.33
CA SER A 124 36.89 -14.71 -8.06
C SER A 124 36.58 -15.39 -6.73
N LEU A 125 35.94 -16.55 -6.79
CA LEU A 125 35.47 -17.29 -5.63
C LEU A 125 35.99 -18.73 -5.66
N GLU A 126 36.40 -19.24 -4.51
CA GLU A 126 36.83 -20.62 -4.31
C GLU A 126 35.66 -21.54 -3.94
N ALA A 127 34.57 -20.96 -3.42
CA ALA A 127 33.31 -21.65 -3.12
C ALA A 127 32.09 -20.82 -3.56
N PRO A 128 30.91 -21.45 -3.76
CA PRO A 128 29.69 -20.73 -4.10
C PRO A 128 29.35 -19.62 -3.09
N LEU A 129 28.73 -18.55 -3.59
CA LEU A 129 28.32 -17.41 -2.79
C LEU A 129 26.86 -17.08 -3.10
N THR A 130 25.99 -17.30 -2.12
CA THR A 130 24.58 -16.91 -2.18
C THR A 130 24.35 -15.71 -1.27
N LEU A 131 23.66 -14.69 -1.78
CA LEU A 131 23.23 -13.55 -0.99
C LEU A 131 21.83 -13.74 -0.44
N SER A 132 21.65 -13.37 0.82
CA SER A 132 20.35 -13.05 1.41
C SER A 132 20.24 -11.54 1.59
N LEU A 133 19.08 -10.98 1.26
CA LEU A 133 18.84 -9.55 1.42
C LEU A 133 17.90 -9.31 2.60
N THR A 134 18.18 -8.26 3.35
CA THR A 134 17.34 -7.79 4.46
C THR A 134 17.06 -6.32 4.33
N ILE A 135 15.85 -5.89 4.72
CA ILE A 135 15.48 -4.48 4.80
C ILE A 135 15.36 -4.03 6.24
N GLN A 136 15.92 -2.85 6.53
CA GLN A 136 15.77 -2.15 7.80
C GLN A 136 15.20 -0.75 7.56
N PRO A 137 14.03 -0.40 8.13
CA PRO A 137 13.53 0.97 8.09
C PRO A 137 14.47 1.93 8.83
N ILE A 138 14.54 3.17 8.33
CA ILE A 138 15.26 4.30 8.92
C ILE A 138 14.32 5.11 9.80
#